data_AF-A0A7C0W2X1-F1
#
_entry.id   AF-A0A7C0W2X1-F1
#
_cell.length_a   1.000
_cell.length_b   1.000
_cell.length_c   1.000
_cell.angle_alpha   90.00
_cell.angle_beta   90.00
_cell.angle_gamma   90.00
#
_symmetry.space_group_name_H-M   'P 1'
#
loop_
_entity.id
_entity.type
_entity.pdbx_description
1 polymer ?
#
loop_
_entity_poly.entity_id
_entity_poly.type
_entity_poly.pdbx_seq_one_letter_code
_entity_poly.pdbx_strand_id
1 'polypeptide(L)'
;MPISKKLKLIEDKNLIAYCGLYCGDCPIYKGKIADLARDLKKELRGSRFDKTAEALSGISFFKAFSKYHQCYEVLGAMVKLRCRKVCKDGGGPPFCKIS
;
A
#
# COMPACT_ATOMS: atom_id res chain seq x y z
N MET A 1 28.92 3.04 23.88
CA MET A 1 27.71 3.39 23.10
C MET A 1 28.11 3.63 21.64
N PRO A 2 27.83 2.72 20.70
CA PRO A 2 28.30 2.92 19.33
C PRO A 2 27.22 3.61 18.48
N ILE A 3 27.46 4.87 18.13
CA ILE A 3 27.51 5.51 16.79
C ILE A 3 26.48 5.15 15.68
N SER A 4 25.75 4.03 15.75
CA SER A 4 24.92 3.48 14.66
C SER A 4 23.60 4.20 14.37
N LYS A 5 23.24 5.26 15.10
CA LYS A 5 21.99 6.01 14.88
C LYS A 5 22.14 7.35 14.17
N LYS A 6 23.36 7.80 13.84
CA LYS A 6 23.60 9.15 13.29
C LYS A 6 23.88 9.21 11.79
N LEU A 7 23.64 8.12 11.04
CA LEU A 7 23.89 8.06 9.59
C LEU A 7 22.69 7.53 8.79
N LYS A 8 21.62 8.33 8.77
CA LYS A 8 20.62 8.38 7.70
C LYS A 8 20.06 9.79 7.75
N LEU A 9 19.56 10.32 6.63
CA LEU A 9 19.09 11.70 6.44
C LEU A 9 20.16 12.66 5.90
N ILE A 10 20.84 12.27 4.81
CA ILE A 10 20.93 13.24 3.71
C ILE A 10 19.69 12.92 2.87
N GLU A 11 18.57 13.57 3.19
CA GLU A 11 17.37 13.48 2.35
C GLU A 11 17.71 14.05 0.98
N ASP A 12 17.48 13.27 -0.07
CA ASP A 12 17.64 13.78 -1.42
C ASP A 12 16.55 14.82 -1.66
N LYS A 13 16.94 16.10 -1.78
CA LYS A 13 16.02 17.22 -2.02
C LYS A 13 15.13 16.99 -3.25
N ASN A 14 15.55 16.13 -4.19
CA ASN A 14 14.79 15.76 -5.37
C ASN A 14 13.56 14.89 -5.03
N LEU A 15 13.55 14.21 -3.88
CA LEU A 15 12.43 13.39 -3.41
C LEU A 15 11.38 14.20 -2.63
N ILE A 16 11.54 15.50 -2.41
CA ILE A 16 10.48 16.34 -1.83
C ILE A 16 9.37 16.52 -2.87
N ALA A 17 8.16 16.04 -2.58
CA ALA A 17 7.00 16.16 -3.47
C ALA A 17 6.32 17.54 -3.37
N TYR A 18 5.45 17.85 -4.33
CA TYR A 18 4.64 19.08 -4.33
C TYR A 18 3.66 19.19 -3.15
N CYS A 19 3.24 18.06 -2.56
CA CYS A 19 2.42 18.06 -1.35
C CYS A 19 3.22 18.37 -0.06
N GLY A 20 4.52 18.65 -0.16
CA GLY A 20 5.40 18.85 1.00
C GLY A 20 5.83 17.55 1.70
N LEU A 21 5.36 16.38 1.22
CA LEU A 21 5.78 15.08 1.72
C LEU A 21 7.08 14.63 1.04
N TYR A 22 7.94 13.95 1.78
CA TYR A 22 9.10 13.28 1.22
C TYR A 22 8.68 11.97 0.53
N CYS A 23 8.83 11.87 -0.79
CA CYS A 23 8.55 10.65 -1.57
C CYS A 23 9.34 9.45 -1.02
N GLY A 24 10.57 9.69 -0.53
CA GLY A 24 11.37 8.65 0.11
C GLY A 24 10.72 8.04 1.36
N ASP A 25 9.71 8.69 1.95
CA ASP A 25 8.88 8.15 3.03
C ASP A 25 7.45 7.79 2.64
N CYS A 26 6.99 8.22 1.48
CA CYS A 26 5.65 7.95 0.99
C CYS A 26 5.43 6.44 0.75
N PRO A 27 4.41 5.80 1.38
CA PRO A 27 4.15 4.38 1.20
C PRO A 27 3.74 4.01 -0.24
N ILE A 28 3.15 4.96 -0.98
CA ILE A 28 2.75 4.81 -2.39
C ILE A 28 3.97 4.81 -3.31
N TYR A 29 4.97 5.65 -3.02
CA TYR A 29 6.23 5.67 -3.76
C TYR A 29 7.10 4.44 -3.44
N LYS A 30 7.17 4.05 -2.16
CA LYS A 30 7.88 2.83 -1.74
C LYS A 30 7.31 1.56 -2.37
N GLY A 31 6.03 1.54 -2.75
CA GLY A 31 5.39 0.42 -3.44
C GLY A 31 5.17 -0.86 -2.62
N LYS A 32 5.81 -0.99 -1.44
CA LYS A 32 5.75 -2.19 -0.60
C LYS A 32 4.33 -2.62 -0.24
N ILE A 33 3.43 -1.68 0.06
CA ILE A 33 2.02 -2.00 0.36
C ILE A 33 1.34 -2.59 -0.88
N ALA A 34 1.57 -2.01 -2.06
CA ALA A 34 1.01 -2.51 -3.31
C ALA A 34 1.58 -3.88 -3.70
N ASP A 35 2.85 -4.18 -3.36
CA ASP A 35 3.46 -5.50 -3.55
C ASP A 35 2.77 -6.54 -2.65
N LEU A 36 2.73 -6.28 -1.35
CA LEU A 36 2.14 -7.19 -0.36
C LEU A 36 0.65 -7.42 -0.60
N ALA A 37 -0.10 -6.37 -0.96
CA ALA A 37 -1.52 -6.51 -1.30
C ALA A 37 -1.74 -7.41 -2.53
N ARG A 38 -0.86 -7.32 -3.53
CA ARG A 38 -0.92 -8.17 -4.73
C ARG A 38 -0.63 -9.62 -4.38
N ASP A 39 0.40 -9.86 -3.58
CA ASP A 39 0.83 -11.21 -3.20
C ASP A 39 -0.23 -11.87 -2.31
N LEU A 40 -0.77 -11.14 -1.32
CA LEU A 40 -1.86 -11.63 -0.49
C LEU A 40 -3.12 -11.94 -1.32
N LYS A 41 -3.52 -11.08 -2.26
CA LYS A 41 -4.67 -11.37 -3.13
C LYS A 41 -4.46 -12.63 -3.97
N LYS A 42 -3.24 -12.84 -4.47
CA LYS A 42 -2.90 -14.04 -5.24
C LYS A 42 -3.08 -15.29 -4.39
N GLU A 43 -2.61 -15.27 -3.15
CA GLU A 43 -2.75 -16.38 -2.20
C GLU A 43 -4.21 -16.64 -1.80
N LEU A 44 -4.96 -15.59 -1.44
CA LEU A 44 -6.38 -15.69 -1.08
C LEU A 44 -7.23 -16.25 -2.23
N ARG A 45 -6.93 -15.84 -3.46
CA ARG A 45 -7.60 -16.38 -4.66
C ARG A 45 -7.20 -17.84 -4.91
N GLY A 46 -5.91 -18.15 -4.80
CA GLY A 46 -5.39 -19.51 -5.03
C GLY A 46 -5.94 -20.54 -4.05
N SER A 47 -6.13 -20.14 -2.79
CA SER A 47 -6.70 -20.98 -1.72
C SER A 47 -8.23 -21.02 -1.69
N ARG A 48 -8.93 -20.29 -2.57
CA ARG A 48 -10.39 -20.09 -2.52
C ARG A 48 -10.87 -19.63 -1.14
N PHE A 49 -10.14 -18.68 -0.55
CA PHE A 49 -10.40 -18.21 0.81
C PHE A 49 -11.77 -17.55 0.97
N ASP A 50 -12.44 -17.16 -0.11
CA ASP A 50 -13.83 -16.72 -0.11
C ASP A 50 -14.76 -17.74 0.59
N LYS A 51 -14.50 -19.04 0.41
CA LYS A 51 -15.28 -20.11 1.05
C LYS A 51 -14.97 -20.28 2.52
N THR A 52 -13.71 -20.13 2.91
CA THR A 52 -13.33 -20.08 4.32
C THR A 52 -13.97 -18.88 5.01
N ALA A 53 -13.92 -17.70 4.39
CA ALA A 53 -14.54 -16.50 4.93
C ALA A 53 -16.07 -16.63 5.08
N GLU A 54 -16.75 -17.21 4.09
CA GLU A 54 -18.18 -17.52 4.14
C GLU A 54 -18.53 -18.39 5.36
N ALA A 55 -17.81 -19.50 5.55
CA ALA A 55 -17.99 -20.39 6.70
C ALA A 55 -17.71 -19.70 8.05
N LEU A 56 -16.59 -18.97 8.14
CA LEU A 56 -16.19 -18.27 9.37
C LEU A 56 -17.17 -17.14 9.73
N SER A 57 -17.83 -16.51 8.75
CA SER A 57 -18.78 -15.42 8.99
C SER A 57 -20.03 -15.84 9.77
N GLY A 58 -20.33 -17.14 9.83
CA GLY A 58 -21.40 -17.71 10.64
C GLY A 58 -21.04 -17.82 12.13
N ILE A 59 -19.75 -17.78 12.48
CA ILE A 59 -19.27 -17.87 13.86
C ILE A 59 -19.21 -16.45 14.44
N SER A 60 -19.91 -16.21 15.55
CA SER A 60 -19.99 -14.88 16.19
C SER A 60 -18.61 -14.25 16.41
N PHE A 61 -17.64 -15.05 16.88
CA PHE A 61 -16.25 -14.61 17.09
C PHE A 61 -15.55 -14.14 15.81
N PHE A 62 -15.90 -14.71 14.66
CA PHE A 62 -15.31 -14.43 13.35
C PHE A 62 -16.25 -13.65 12.42
N LYS A 63 -17.25 -12.94 12.99
CA LYS A 63 -18.27 -12.23 12.20
C LYS A 63 -17.70 -11.20 11.22
N ALA A 64 -16.51 -10.67 11.49
CA ALA A 64 -15.79 -9.76 10.59
C ALA A 64 -15.58 -10.32 9.18
N PHE A 65 -15.49 -11.65 9.01
CA PHE A 65 -15.36 -12.26 7.68
C PHE A 65 -16.59 -12.06 6.79
N SER A 66 -17.75 -11.65 7.34
CA SER A 66 -18.88 -11.16 6.53
C SER A 66 -18.51 -9.98 5.62
N LYS A 67 -17.45 -9.23 5.94
CA LYS A 67 -16.92 -8.12 5.14
C LYS A 67 -15.82 -8.53 4.17
N TYR A 68 -15.60 -9.83 3.97
CA TYR A 68 -14.48 -10.33 3.16
C TYR A 68 -14.48 -9.73 1.74
N HIS A 69 -15.63 -9.62 1.08
CA HIS A 69 -15.69 -9.02 -0.26
C HIS A 69 -15.21 -7.57 -0.28
N GLN A 70 -15.64 -6.76 0.69
CA GLN A 70 -15.19 -5.37 0.85
C GLN A 70 -13.68 -5.30 1.12
N CYS A 71 -13.18 -6.16 2.00
CA CYS A 71 -11.74 -6.27 2.28
C CYS A 71 -10.94 -6.62 1.01
N TYR A 72 -11.40 -7.63 0.27
CA TYR A 72 -10.77 -8.09 -0.95
C TYR A 72 -10.78 -7.01 -2.04
N GLU A 73 -11.86 -6.23 -2.14
CA GLU A 73 -11.96 -5.07 -3.03
C GLU A 73 -10.95 -3.97 -2.67
N VAL A 74 -10.88 -3.60 -1.37
CA VAL A 74 -9.91 -2.62 -0.85
C VAL A 74 -8.47 -3.07 -1.11
N LEU A 75 -8.15 -4.35 -0.89
CA LEU A 75 -6.85 -4.91 -1.28
C LEU A 75 -6.59 -4.72 -2.79
N GLY A 76 -7.62 -4.84 -3.63
CA GLY A 76 -7.53 -4.58 -5.07
C GLY A 76 -7.19 -3.12 -5.39
N ALA A 77 -7.77 -2.17 -4.66
CA ALA A 77 -7.42 -0.77 -4.76
C ALA A 77 -5.97 -0.51 -4.31
N MET A 78 -5.52 -1.17 -3.23
CA MET A 78 -4.14 -1.03 -2.73
C MET A 78 -3.08 -1.48 -3.73
N VAL A 79 -3.36 -2.50 -4.57
CA VAL A 79 -2.44 -2.92 -5.65
C VAL A 79 -2.12 -1.78 -6.64
N LYS A 80 -3.06 -0.84 -6.81
CA LYS A 80 -2.92 0.31 -7.71
C LYS A 80 -2.13 1.48 -7.10
N LEU A 81 -1.84 1.46 -5.80
CA LEU A 81 -1.11 2.52 -5.10
C LEU A 81 0.39 2.45 -5.42
N ARG A 82 0.76 2.84 -6.65
CA ARG A 82 2.15 2.91 -7.10
C ARG A 82 2.45 4.23 -7.80
N CYS A 83 3.46 4.93 -7.32
CA CYS A 83 4.10 6.01 -8.07
C CYS A 83 5.30 5.43 -8.82
N ARG A 84 5.39 5.66 -10.14
CA ARG A 84 6.55 5.26 -10.96
C ARG A 84 7.59 6.36 -11.11
N LYS A 85 7.21 7.60 -10.81
CA LYS A 85 8.05 8.80 -10.82
C LYS A 85 7.74 9.60 -9.57
N VAL A 86 8.70 10.39 -9.11
CA VAL A 86 8.45 11.39 -8.07
C VAL A 86 7.55 12.49 -8.62
N CYS A 87 6.83 13.19 -7.74
CA CYS A 87 5.86 14.19 -8.21
C CYS A 87 6.47 15.27 -9.11
N LYS A 88 7.72 15.68 -8.82
CA LYS A 88 8.46 16.69 -9.60
C LYS A 88 8.88 16.24 -11.01
N ASP A 89 8.87 14.94 -11.29
CA ASP A 89 9.24 14.37 -12.59
C ASP A 89 8.00 13.88 -13.37
N GLY A 90 6.83 14.52 -13.17
CA GLY A 90 5.58 14.08 -13.80
C GLY A 90 4.99 12.82 -13.16
N GLY A 91 5.27 12.60 -11.87
CA GLY A 91 4.66 11.56 -11.05
C GLY A 91 3.47 12.07 -10.25
N GLY A 92 2.67 11.18 -9.67
CA GLY A 92 1.47 11.56 -8.90
C GLY A 92 0.17 11.20 -9.63
N PRO A 93 -0.98 11.44 -8.99
CA PRO A 93 -2.26 11.11 -9.59
C PRO A 93 -2.58 12.03 -10.78
N PRO A 94 -3.28 11.55 -11.82
CA PRO A 94 -3.54 12.29 -13.06
C PRO A 94 -4.35 13.59 -12.88
N PHE A 95 -4.95 13.78 -11.72
CA PHE A 95 -5.71 14.98 -11.36
C PHE A 95 -4.89 15.99 -10.52
N CYS A 96 -3.62 15.71 -10.21
CA CYS A 96 -2.76 16.66 -9.53
C CYS A 96 -2.35 17.76 -10.49
N LYS A 97 -2.78 19.00 -10.22
CA LYS A 97 -2.53 20.16 -11.11
C LYS A 97 -1.09 20.66 -11.08
N ILE A 98 -0.27 20.17 -10.15
CA ILE A 98 1.08 20.66 -9.86
C ILE A 98 2.15 19.63 -10.27
N SER A 99 1.77 18.36 -10.46
CA SER A 99 2.64 17.27 -10.93
C SER A 99 2.97 17.36 -12.42
#